data_AF-A0A6I5WCW3-F1
#
_entry.id   AF-A0A6I5WCW3-F1
#
_cell.length_a   1.000
_cell.length_b   1.000
_cell.length_c   1.000
_cell.angle_alpha   90.00
_cell.angle_beta   90.00
_cell.angle_gamma   90.00
#
_symmetry.space_group_name_H-M   'P 1'
#
loop_
_entity.id
_entity.type
_entity.pdbx_description
1 polymer ?
#
loop_
_entity_poly.entity_id
_entity_poly.type
_entity_poly.pdbx_seq_one_letter_code
_entity_poly.pdbx_strand_id
1 'polypeptide(L)'
;MRELPDPPVVPDVVLVRVRAAGVNPVDWKVREGYLAGAFPSHFPLVPGWDAAGVVAAVGPAVTGFAVGDEVVDAGRLTVHVARTFPLDQAADAHRLVETGHVRGKVVVEM
;
A
#
# COMPACT_ATOMS: atom_id res chain seq x y z
N MET A 1 7.65 1.51 15.21
CA MET A 1 6.40 0.94 14.69
C MET A 1 5.29 1.25 15.69
N ARG A 2 4.11 1.68 15.25
CA ARG A 2 2.95 1.87 16.12
C ARG A 2 1.80 1.04 15.59
N GLU A 3 1.01 0.46 16.48
CA GLU A 3 -0.24 -0.21 16.10
C GLU A 3 -1.34 0.83 15.91
N LEU A 4 -2.19 0.62 14.90
CA LEU A 4 -3.33 1.46 14.60
C LEU A 4 -4.60 0.60 14.67
N PRO A 5 -5.74 1.17 15.10
CA PRO A 5 -7.00 0.46 15.01
C PRO A 5 -7.35 0.18 13.55
N ASP A 6 -8.09 -0.89 13.31
CA ASP A 6 -8.66 -1.15 11.99
C ASP A 6 -9.54 0.05 11.56
N PRO A 7 -9.44 0.52 10.31
CA PRO A 7 -10.28 1.62 9.84
C PRO A 7 -11.74 1.17 9.76
N PRO A 8 -12.70 2.10 9.91
CA PRO A 8 -14.11 1.78 9.85
C PRO A 8 -14.51 1.25 8.46
N VAL A 9 -15.33 0.20 8.45
CA VAL A 9 -15.92 -0.35 7.22
C VAL A 9 -17.25 0.33 6.96
N VAL A 10 -17.21 1.41 6.17
CA VAL A 10 -18.40 2.17 5.74
C VAL A 10 -19.04 1.50 4.51
N PRO A 11 -20.28 1.87 4.11
CA PRO A 11 -21.09 1.08 3.17
C PRO A 11 -20.41 0.64 1.87
N ASP A 12 -19.58 1.48 1.27
CA ASP A 12 -18.94 1.31 -0.03
C ASP A 12 -17.46 0.91 0.05
N VAL A 13 -16.97 0.55 1.24
CA VAL A 13 -15.55 0.24 1.48
C VAL A 13 -15.35 -1.25 1.74
N VAL A 14 -14.20 -1.74 1.27
CA VAL A 14 -13.68 -3.07 1.61
C VAL A 14 -12.45 -2.90 2.51
N LEU A 15 -12.41 -3.63 3.62
CA LEU A 15 -11.20 -3.74 4.44
C LEU A 15 -10.36 -4.89 3.93
N VAL A 16 -9.10 -4.61 3.60
CA VAL A 16 -8.14 -5.61 3.13
C VAL A 16 -7.08 -5.83 4.21
N ARG A 17 -6.90 -7.08 4.62
CA ARG A 17 -5.70 -7.48 5.36
C ARG A 17 -4.58 -7.65 4.34
N VAL A 18 -3.77 -6.60 4.23
CA VAL A 18 -2.61 -6.55 3.34
C VAL A 18 -1.70 -7.76 3.63
N ARG A 19 -1.03 -8.27 2.61
CA ARG A 19 0.03 -9.29 2.69
C ARG A 19 1.34 -8.75 2.13
N ALA A 20 1.23 -7.93 1.09
CA ALA A 20 2.33 -7.28 0.43
C ALA A 20 1.94 -5.85 0.08
N ALA A 21 2.87 -4.91 0.26
CA ALA A 21 2.72 -3.54 -0.22
C ALA A 21 3.95 -3.13 -1.04
N GLY A 22 3.73 -2.33 -2.07
CA GLY A 22 4.80 -1.73 -2.83
C GLY A 22 5.30 -0.45 -2.17
N VAL A 23 6.62 -0.25 -2.20
CA VAL A 23 7.25 1.02 -1.83
C VAL A 23 7.67 1.73 -3.11
N ASN A 24 7.23 2.97 -3.28
CA ASN A 24 7.37 3.73 -4.50
C ASN A 24 7.99 5.11 -4.24
N PRO A 25 8.56 5.77 -5.28
CA PRO A 25 9.03 7.14 -5.14
C PRO A 25 7.94 8.15 -4.77
N VAL A 26 6.66 7.86 -5.04
CA VAL A 26 5.55 8.75 -4.66
C VAL A 26 5.43 8.89 -3.14
N ASP A 27 5.72 7.82 -2.39
CA ASP A 27 5.56 7.79 -0.93
C ASP A 27 6.45 8.83 -0.23
N TRP A 28 7.74 8.87 -0.58
CA TRP A 28 8.66 9.85 -0.01
C TRP A 28 8.40 11.26 -0.56
N LYS A 29 8.00 11.40 -1.84
CA LYS A 29 7.70 12.70 -2.43
C LYS A 29 6.46 13.36 -1.81
N VAL A 30 5.44 12.58 -1.48
CA VAL A 30 4.29 13.05 -0.71
C VAL A 30 4.73 13.43 0.71
N ARG A 31 5.53 12.56 1.37
CA ARG A 31 6.04 12.81 2.73
C ARG A 31 6.83 14.11 2.85
N GLU A 32 7.67 14.43 1.87
CA GLU A 32 8.50 15.64 1.83
C GLU A 32 7.77 16.86 1.23
N GLY A 33 6.49 16.72 0.84
CA GLY A 33 5.67 17.82 0.34
C GLY A 33 5.90 18.21 -1.13
N TYR A 34 6.79 17.51 -1.85
CA TYR A 34 7.04 17.78 -3.28
C TYR A 34 5.81 17.64 -4.17
N LEU A 35 4.79 16.89 -3.72
CA LEU A 35 3.54 16.70 -4.43
C LEU A 35 2.32 17.36 -3.76
N ALA A 36 2.52 18.29 -2.83
CA ALA A 36 1.42 18.91 -2.06
C ALA A 36 0.35 19.58 -2.93
N GLY A 37 0.72 20.11 -4.10
CA GLY A 37 -0.23 20.72 -5.05
C GLY A 37 -1.10 19.71 -5.81
N ALA A 38 -0.65 18.46 -5.96
CA ALA A 38 -1.39 17.39 -6.63
C ALA A 38 -2.12 16.49 -5.62
N PHE A 39 -1.53 16.29 -4.44
CA PHE A 39 -2.05 15.44 -3.38
C PHE A 39 -2.01 16.19 -2.05
N PRO A 40 -3.04 17.02 -1.76
CA PRO A 40 -3.19 17.67 -0.46
C PRO A 40 -3.17 16.61 0.64
N SER A 41 -2.13 16.63 1.47
CA SER A 41 -1.88 15.60 2.47
C SER A 41 -1.85 16.21 3.86
N HIS A 42 -2.49 15.56 4.83
CA HIS A 42 -2.49 15.97 6.23
C HIS A 42 -1.77 14.93 7.08
N PHE A 43 -0.80 15.38 7.87
CA PHE A 43 -0.02 14.51 8.76
C PHE A 43 -0.69 14.40 10.14
N PRO A 44 -0.60 13.24 10.82
CA PRO A 44 0.13 12.03 10.40
C PRO A 44 -0.59 11.21 9.33
N LEU A 45 0.13 10.86 8.26
CA LEU A 45 -0.34 10.07 7.11
C LEU A 45 0.19 8.63 7.19
N VAL A 46 -0.62 7.64 6.78
CA VAL A 46 -0.13 6.29 6.46
C VAL A 46 0.12 6.24 4.95
N PRO A 47 1.39 6.15 4.49
CA PRO A 47 1.72 6.06 3.07
C PRO A 47 1.44 4.66 2.51
N GLY A 48 1.37 4.56 1.18
CA GLY A 48 1.06 3.32 0.46
C GLY A 48 0.16 3.60 -0.74
N TRP A 49 0.57 3.11 -1.91
CA TRP A 49 -0.15 3.33 -3.18
C TRP A 49 -0.59 2.04 -3.85
N ASP A 50 0.08 0.92 -3.56
CA ASP A 50 -0.22 -0.39 -4.10
C ASP A 50 -0.09 -1.47 -3.03
N ALA A 51 -1.07 -2.37 -2.99
CA ALA A 51 -1.13 -3.48 -2.06
C ALA A 51 -1.74 -4.73 -2.70
N ALA A 52 -1.37 -5.88 -2.17
CA ALA A 52 -2.04 -7.14 -2.38
C ALA A 52 -2.39 -7.76 -1.02
N GLY A 53 -3.55 -8.39 -0.91
CA GLY A 53 -4.01 -8.97 0.35
C GLY A 53 -5.32 -9.70 0.22
N VAL A 54 -5.96 -9.93 1.36
CA VAL A 54 -7.23 -10.68 1.47
C VAL A 54 -8.30 -9.76 2.03
N VAL A 55 -9.50 -9.81 1.47
CA VAL A 55 -10.65 -9.08 2.00
C VAL A 55 -11.00 -9.62 3.39
N ALA A 56 -10.91 -8.74 4.40
CA ALA A 56 -11.19 -9.04 5.79
C ALA A 56 -12.62 -8.65 6.20
N ALA A 57 -13.18 -7.61 5.59
CA ALA A 57 -14.57 -7.18 5.80
C ALA A 57 -15.08 -6.36 4.60
N VAL A 58 -16.40 -6.36 4.41
CA VAL A 58 -17.08 -5.63 3.33
C VAL A 58 -18.19 -4.75 3.89
N GLY A 59 -18.31 -3.53 3.36
CA GLY A 59 -19.41 -2.63 3.67
C GLY A 59 -20.73 -3.15 3.11
N PRO A 60 -21.88 -2.81 3.72
CA PRO A 60 -23.21 -3.30 3.32
C PRO A 60 -23.64 -2.98 1.88
N ALA A 61 -23.02 -2.01 1.20
CA ALA A 61 -23.31 -1.67 -0.20
C ALA A 61 -22.31 -2.29 -1.19
N VAL A 62 -21.29 -3.01 -0.73
CA VAL A 62 -20.33 -3.71 -1.59
C VAL A 62 -20.97 -4.98 -2.14
N THR A 63 -20.98 -5.10 -3.47
CA THR A 63 -21.53 -6.28 -4.18
C THR A 63 -20.49 -7.04 -5.00
N GLY A 64 -19.32 -6.45 -5.25
CA GLY A 64 -18.28 -7.01 -6.11
C GLY A 64 -17.19 -7.80 -5.40
N PHE A 65 -17.24 -7.88 -4.07
CA PHE A 65 -16.23 -8.55 -3.24
C PHE A 65 -16.89 -9.29 -2.07
N ALA A 66 -16.26 -10.36 -1.63
CA ALA A 66 -16.60 -11.12 -0.44
C ALA A 66 -15.41 -11.27 0.50
N VAL A 67 -15.69 -11.51 1.79
CA VAL A 67 -14.64 -11.85 2.77
C VAL A 67 -13.93 -13.12 2.32
N GLY A 68 -12.59 -13.08 2.31
CA GLY A 68 -11.73 -14.16 1.83
C GLY A 68 -11.22 -13.99 0.40
N ASP A 69 -11.76 -13.05 -0.38
CA ASP A 69 -11.26 -12.78 -1.72
C ASP A 69 -9.81 -12.27 -1.70
N GLU A 70 -8.97 -12.83 -2.56
CA GLU A 70 -7.62 -12.30 -2.82
C GLU A 70 -7.74 -11.12 -3.80
N VAL A 71 -7.17 -9.98 -3.40
CA VAL A 71 -7.25 -8.73 -4.17
C VAL A 71 -5.88 -8.09 -4.34
N VAL A 72 -5.70 -7.46 -5.50
CA VAL A 72 -4.57 -6.58 -5.79
C VAL A 72 -5.12 -5.24 -6.27
N ASP A 73 -4.55 -4.15 -5.78
CA ASP A 73 -4.97 -2.83 -6.21
C ASP A 73 -4.73 -2.67 -7.73
N ALA A 74 -5.83 -2.44 -8.46
CA ALA A 74 -5.95 -2.23 -9.90
C ALA A 74 -5.71 -3.40 -10.89
N GLY A 75 -5.74 -4.68 -10.49
CA GLY A 75 -6.13 -5.85 -11.33
C GLY A 75 -5.61 -6.02 -12.78
N ARG A 76 -4.60 -5.27 -13.25
CA ARG A 76 -4.18 -5.20 -14.67
C ARG A 76 -2.65 -5.09 -14.85
N LEU A 77 -1.87 -5.41 -13.83
CA LEU A 77 -0.42 -5.24 -13.84
C LEU A 77 0.30 -6.58 -14.00
N THR A 78 1.20 -6.64 -14.98
CA THR A 78 2.37 -7.54 -14.88
C THR A 78 3.37 -6.85 -13.98
N VAL A 79 3.46 -7.28 -12.73
CA VAL A 79 4.35 -6.71 -11.72
C VAL A 79 5.75 -7.33 -11.90
N HIS A 80 6.71 -6.55 -12.37
CA HIS A 80 8.12 -6.95 -12.29
C HIS A 80 8.63 -6.63 -10.89
N VAL A 81 8.74 -7.62 -10.01
CA VAL A 81 9.29 -7.45 -8.67
C VAL A 81 10.82 -7.29 -8.77
N ALA A 82 11.32 -6.11 -8.44
CA ALA A 82 12.74 -5.81 -8.42
C ALA A 82 13.45 -6.45 -7.21
N ARG A 83 12.77 -6.42 -6.06
CA ARG A 83 13.25 -6.99 -4.79
C ARG A 83 12.12 -7.11 -3.78
N THR A 84 12.20 -8.10 -2.91
CA THR A 84 11.32 -8.27 -1.75
C THR A 84 12.14 -8.09 -0.47
N PHE A 85 11.54 -7.46 0.53
CA PHE A 85 12.08 -7.31 1.88
C PHE A 85 11.07 -7.84 2.90
N PRO A 86 11.51 -8.53 3.96
CA PRO A 86 10.64 -8.77 5.11
C PRO A 86 10.28 -7.46 5.80
N LEU A 87 9.16 -7.44 6.53
CA LEU A 87 8.63 -6.24 7.19
C LEU A 87 9.64 -5.54 8.12
N ASP A 88 10.48 -6.30 8.81
CA ASP A 88 11.54 -5.77 9.69
C ASP A 88 12.65 -5.03 8.92
N GLN A 89 12.71 -5.20 7.60
CA GLN A 89 13.64 -4.53 6.67
C GLN A 89 12.97 -3.46 5.81
N ALA A 90 11.77 -2.98 6.17
CA ALA A 90 11.07 -1.93 5.41
C ALA A 90 11.89 -0.64 5.23
N ALA A 91 12.78 -0.32 6.17
CA ALA A 91 13.70 0.82 6.03
C ALA A 91 14.68 0.62 4.86
N ASP A 92 15.13 -0.61 4.60
CA ASP A 92 16.03 -0.93 3.50
C ASP A 92 15.32 -0.85 2.15
N ALA A 93 14.04 -1.25 2.11
CA ALA A 93 13.18 -1.05 0.96
C ALA A 93 13.10 0.45 0.60
N HIS A 94 12.87 1.32 1.58
CA HIS A 94 12.85 2.77 1.37
C HIS A 94 14.19 3.32 0.87
N ARG A 95 15.30 2.97 1.53
CA ARG A 95 16.64 3.40 1.10
C ARG A 95 16.95 2.99 -0.33
N LEU A 96 16.56 1.77 -0.73
CA LEU A 96 16.74 1.29 -2.08
C LEU A 96 15.94 2.12 -3.09
N VAL A 97 14.68 2.42 -2.80
CA VAL A 97 13.80 3.21 -3.69
C VAL A 97 14.29 4.65 -3.81
N GLU A 98 14.83 5.24 -2.75
CA GLU A 98 15.39 6.60 -2.72
C GLU A 98 16.58 6.76 -3.68
N THR A 99 17.29 5.68 -4.03
CA THR A 99 18.39 5.75 -5.02
C THR A 99 17.94 6.14 -6.43
N GLY A 100 16.65 6.01 -6.75
CA GLY A 100 16.08 6.32 -8.07
C GLY A 100 16.45 5.34 -9.20
N HIS A 101 17.25 4.29 -8.93
CA HIS A 101 17.74 3.35 -9.96
C HIS A 101 16.96 2.03 -10.03
N VAL A 102 15.96 1.84 -9.18
CA VAL A 102 15.20 0.59 -9.14
C VAL A 102 14.32 0.44 -10.39
N ARG A 103 14.52 -0.67 -11.12
CA ARG A 103 13.61 -1.10 -12.19
C ARG A 103 12.72 -2.23 -11.69
N GLY A 104 11.43 -1.97 -11.55
CA GLY A 104 10.44 -2.90 -10.98
C GLY A 104 9.98 -2.47 -9.58
N LYS A 105 9.06 -3.24 -8.99
CA LYS A 105 8.46 -2.98 -7.69
C LYS A 105 9.32 -3.50 -6.54
N VAL A 106 9.48 -2.71 -5.50
CA VAL A 106 10.02 -3.16 -4.22
C VAL A 106 8.85 -3.56 -3.34
N VAL A 107 8.84 -4.81 -2.89
CA VAL A 107 7.74 -5.36 -2.09
C VAL A 107 8.20 -5.56 -0.65
N VAL A 108 7.35 -5.18 0.30
CA VAL A 108 7.51 -5.55 1.71
C VAL A 108 6.44 -6.59 2.05
N GLU A 109 6.86 -7.73 2.58
CA GLU A 109 5.98 -8.85 2.96
C GLU A 109 5.78 -8.91 4.49
N MET A 110 4.56 -9.26 4.89
CA MET A 110 4.12 -9.32 6.30
C MET A 110 3.90 -10.72 6.82
#